data_AF-A0A090ABE0-F1
#
_entry.id   AF-A0A090ABE0-F1
#
_cell.length_a   1.000
_cell.length_b   1.000
_cell.length_c   1.000
_cell.angle_alpha   90.00
_cell.angle_beta   90.00
_cell.angle_gamma   90.00
#
_symmetry.space_group_name_H-M   'P 1'
#
loop_
_entity.id
_entity.type
_entity.pdbx_description
1 polymer ?
#
loop_
_entity_poly.entity_id
_entity_poly.type
_entity_poly.pdbx_seq_one_letter_code
_entity_poly.pdbx_strand_id
1 'polypeptide(L)'
;MMKYLKLLILIPLISLISHRSYANAPVFLPNRKISDYVLDFKPIYFPWALNNRNSSTFWNNDHQEIDCLTAAVSQPNMNQCWQRQAQYSTQQLNQLLTAMQQIFGNNHEQWLQLNQLNHKWEQLREQICLWEKATFGVGLVAPMVYHNCITFYNDQYLETLKDLLYTVYQSRLDWNHPD
;
A
#
# COMPACT_ATOMS: atom_id res chain seq x y z
N MET A 1 -19.85 -34.69 -35.99
CA MET A 1 -18.76 -34.98 -35.03
C MET A 1 -18.11 -33.67 -34.64
N MET A 2 -18.28 -33.27 -33.38
CA MET A 2 -17.94 -31.95 -32.83
C MET A 2 -16.42 -31.82 -32.60
N LYS A 3 -15.84 -30.70 -33.05
CA LYS A 3 -14.49 -30.23 -32.70
C LYS A 3 -14.63 -29.05 -31.76
N TYR A 4 -14.30 -29.19 -30.48
CA TYR A 4 -13.98 -28.06 -29.61
C TYR A 4 -13.02 -28.47 -28.49
N LEU A 5 -12.15 -27.50 -28.18
CA LEU A 5 -11.50 -27.24 -26.89
C LEU A 5 -10.49 -28.25 -26.33
N LYS A 6 -9.22 -27.84 -26.35
CA LYS A 6 -8.33 -27.86 -25.18
C LYS A 6 -7.19 -26.86 -25.41
N LEU A 7 -7.43 -25.62 -25.00
CA LEU A 7 -6.41 -24.60 -24.78
C LEU A 7 -6.03 -24.70 -23.29
N LEU A 8 -4.94 -25.40 -22.97
CA LEU A 8 -4.40 -25.45 -21.62
C LEU A 8 -3.25 -24.46 -21.51
N ILE A 9 -3.49 -23.49 -20.64
CA ILE A 9 -2.61 -22.42 -20.19
C ILE A 9 -1.46 -23.04 -19.37
N LEU A 10 -0.22 -22.80 -19.79
CA LEU A 10 0.99 -23.05 -19.01
C LEU A 10 1.54 -21.69 -18.55
N ILE A 11 1.36 -21.37 -17.27
CA ILE A 11 2.08 -20.29 -16.59
C ILE A 11 3.14 -20.98 -15.72
N PRO A 12 4.45 -20.75 -15.95
CA PRO A 12 5.48 -21.30 -15.08
C PRO A 12 5.60 -20.48 -13.79
N LEU A 13 5.50 -21.17 -12.66
CA LEU A 13 5.90 -20.73 -11.33
C LEU A 13 7.39 -20.32 -11.35
N ILE A 14 7.67 -19.04 -11.08
CA ILE A 14 9.03 -18.55 -10.88
C ILE A 14 9.39 -18.71 -9.39
N SER A 15 10.42 -19.53 -9.18
CA SER A 15 11.13 -19.76 -7.93
C SER A 15 11.80 -18.48 -7.41
N LEU A 16 11.51 -18.08 -6.18
CA LEU A 16 12.23 -17.03 -5.44
C LEU A 16 13.03 -17.66 -4.31
N ILE A 17 14.32 -17.93 -4.56
CA ILE A 17 15.35 -18.05 -3.53
C ILE A 17 16.58 -17.31 -4.04
N SER A 18 16.88 -16.16 -3.45
CA SER A 18 18.26 -15.70 -3.30
C SER A 18 18.36 -14.61 -2.25
N HIS A 19 19.07 -14.92 -1.17
CA HIS A 19 19.62 -13.98 -0.20
C HIS A 19 20.50 -12.91 -0.90
N ARG A 20 20.40 -11.66 -0.46
CA ARG A 20 21.47 -10.69 -0.68
C ARG A 20 21.57 -9.69 0.48
N SER A 21 22.59 -9.91 1.30
CA SER A 21 23.14 -8.94 2.25
C SER A 21 23.87 -7.83 1.49
N TYR A 22 23.71 -6.58 1.92
CA TYR A 22 24.64 -5.51 1.56
C TYR A 22 24.97 -4.66 2.79
N ALA A 23 26.27 -4.62 3.07
CA ALA A 23 26.92 -3.72 4.00
C ALA A 23 27.60 -2.57 3.21
N ASN A 24 27.55 -1.37 3.80
CA ASN A 24 28.50 -0.25 3.72
C ASN A 24 28.84 0.41 2.35
N ALA A 25 28.49 1.70 2.18
CA ALA A 25 29.40 2.78 1.72
C ALA A 25 28.77 4.20 1.93
N PRO A 26 29.56 5.30 1.97
CA PRO A 26 29.24 6.53 2.70
C PRO A 26 28.67 7.70 1.84
N VAL A 27 28.02 8.66 2.50
CA VAL A 27 27.37 9.84 1.89
C VAL A 27 28.27 11.09 2.00
N PHE A 28 28.52 11.71 0.84
CA PHE A 28 29.03 13.09 0.69
C PHE A 28 27.83 14.03 0.45
N LEU A 29 27.76 15.15 1.17
CA LEU A 29 26.82 16.26 0.91
C LEU A 29 27.55 17.39 0.17
N PRO A 30 26.83 18.19 -0.64
CA PRO A 30 26.81 19.61 -0.29
C PRO A 30 25.46 20.32 -0.44
N ASN A 31 25.32 21.33 0.41
CA ASN A 31 24.30 22.38 0.49
C ASN A 31 24.09 23.17 -0.82
N ARG A 32 22.83 23.54 -1.11
CA ARG A 32 22.48 24.85 -1.69
C ARG A 32 21.06 25.27 -1.31
N LYS A 33 20.94 26.49 -0.79
CA LYS A 33 19.70 27.27 -0.65
C LYS A 33 19.45 28.03 -1.95
N ILE A 34 18.21 28.07 -2.44
CA ILE A 34 17.72 29.19 -3.27
C ILE A 34 16.29 29.49 -2.85
N SER A 35 16.11 30.74 -2.42
CA SER A 35 14.87 31.42 -2.07
C SER A 35 14.24 32.00 -3.34
N ASP A 36 12.92 32.18 -3.26
CA ASP A 36 12.10 33.17 -3.98
C ASP A 36 11.89 32.94 -5.48
N TYR A 37 10.74 32.38 -5.86
CA TYR A 37 9.79 32.96 -6.82
C TYR A 37 8.41 32.31 -6.62
N VAL A 38 7.43 33.14 -6.24
CA VAL A 38 6.03 32.77 -5.96
C VAL A 38 5.21 32.94 -7.22
N LEU A 39 4.62 31.86 -7.73
CA LEU A 39 3.36 31.90 -8.47
C LEU A 39 2.27 31.43 -7.52
N ASP A 40 1.22 32.24 -7.41
CA ASP A 40 0.10 32.16 -6.47
C ASP A 40 -0.85 30.99 -6.78
N PHE A 41 -0.32 29.78 -6.86
CA PHE A 41 -1.03 28.60 -6.41
C PHE A 41 -0.89 28.62 -4.90
N LYS A 42 -1.98 28.81 -4.14
CA LYS A 42 -1.97 28.33 -2.75
C LYS A 42 -1.60 26.85 -2.83
N PRO A 43 -0.37 26.45 -2.45
CA PRO A 43 -0.10 25.03 -2.36
C PRO A 43 -1.09 24.55 -1.31
N ILE A 44 -1.83 23.48 -1.61
CA ILE A 44 -2.40 22.70 -0.52
C ILE A 44 -1.18 22.33 0.31
N TYR A 45 -1.02 23.01 1.44
CA TYR A 45 0.14 22.86 2.29
C TYR A 45 0.01 21.44 2.85
N PHE A 46 0.72 20.53 2.21
CA PHE A 46 0.94 19.18 2.67
C PHE A 46 2.31 19.21 3.36
N PRO A 47 2.39 19.54 4.67
CA PRO A 47 3.67 19.62 5.37
C PRO A 47 4.49 18.32 5.29
N TRP A 48 3.86 17.20 4.92
CA TRP A 48 4.50 15.90 4.67
C TRP A 48 5.21 15.77 3.31
N ALA A 49 4.92 16.61 2.30
CA ALA A 49 5.39 16.42 0.93
C ALA A 49 6.80 17.01 0.64
N LEU A 50 7.33 17.89 1.50
CA LEU A 50 8.54 18.66 1.19
C LEU A 50 9.78 18.26 1.99
N ASN A 51 9.74 17.18 2.77
CA ASN A 51 10.81 16.92 3.74
C ASN A 51 11.14 15.44 3.92
N ASN A 52 11.51 14.71 2.84
CA ASN A 52 12.51 13.64 2.92
C ASN A 52 12.80 13.00 1.55
N ARG A 53 14.08 12.85 1.22
CA ARG A 53 14.58 12.19 0.00
C ARG A 53 14.65 10.66 0.11
N ASN A 54 14.13 10.10 1.20
CA ASN A 54 14.08 8.66 1.47
C ASN A 54 12.62 8.24 1.71
N SER A 55 12.05 7.46 0.78
CA SER A 55 10.63 7.05 0.76
C SER A 55 10.13 6.40 2.06
N SER A 56 11.01 5.79 2.85
CA SER A 56 10.69 5.14 4.12
C SER A 56 10.33 6.07 5.28
N THR A 57 10.48 7.40 5.12
CA THR A 57 10.19 8.38 6.19
C THR A 57 8.99 9.26 5.89
N PHE A 58 8.43 9.16 4.69
CA PHE A 58 7.31 9.98 4.20
C PHE A 58 5.97 9.62 4.85
N TRP A 59 5.84 8.40 5.38
CA TRP A 59 4.62 7.89 6.00
C TRP A 59 4.78 7.51 7.47
N ASN A 60 5.84 8.00 8.12
CA ASN A 60 6.04 7.86 9.57
C ASN A 60 5.11 8.82 10.36
N ASN A 61 3.83 8.83 10.01
CA ASN A 61 2.82 9.16 11.02
C ASN A 61 2.78 7.92 11.90
N ASP A 62 3.18 8.07 13.16
CA ASP A 62 3.15 7.05 14.21
C ASP A 62 2.20 5.92 13.86
N HIS A 63 2.73 4.84 13.28
CA HIS A 63 2.00 3.61 13.16
C HIS A 63 1.80 3.17 14.59
N GLN A 64 0.65 3.54 15.17
CA GLN A 64 0.22 2.96 16.42
C GLN A 64 -0.18 1.52 16.07
N GLU A 65 0.84 0.70 15.85
CA GLU A 65 0.73 -0.72 15.59
C GLU A 65 -0.04 -1.29 16.78
N ILE A 66 -1.22 -1.86 16.50
CA ILE A 66 -1.97 -2.53 17.55
C ILE A 66 -1.20 -3.80 17.84
N ASP A 67 -0.45 -3.81 18.95
CA ASP A 67 0.30 -4.99 19.38
C ASP A 67 -0.65 -6.10 19.84
N CYS A 68 -1.10 -6.90 18.88
CA CYS A 68 -1.99 -8.02 19.12
C CYS A 68 -1.28 -9.26 19.64
N LEU A 69 0.05 -9.30 19.58
CA LEU A 69 0.85 -10.44 20.02
C LEU A 69 1.08 -10.41 21.53
N THR A 70 1.29 -9.22 22.11
CA THR A 70 1.55 -9.10 23.56
C THR A 70 0.31 -8.74 24.37
N ALA A 71 -0.71 -8.11 23.76
CA ALA A 71 -1.86 -7.59 24.49
C ALA A 71 -2.95 -8.63 24.81
N ALA A 72 -2.92 -9.83 24.21
CA ALA A 72 -4.03 -10.76 24.26
C ALA A 72 -3.75 -12.00 25.12
N VAL A 73 -4.54 -12.16 26.19
CA VAL A 73 -4.41 -13.25 27.18
C VAL A 73 -5.13 -14.55 26.73
N SER A 74 -5.96 -14.49 25.69
CA SER A 74 -6.78 -15.63 25.21
C SER A 74 -7.01 -15.58 23.70
N GLN A 75 -7.36 -16.72 23.08
CA GLN A 75 -7.65 -16.78 21.64
C GLN A 75 -8.81 -15.85 21.21
N PRO A 76 -9.93 -15.73 21.95
CA PRO A 76 -10.95 -14.73 21.64
C PRO A 76 -10.42 -13.30 21.67
N ASN A 77 -9.58 -12.95 22.65
CA ASN A 77 -8.97 -11.61 22.73
C ASN A 77 -8.00 -11.36 21.57
N MET A 78 -7.22 -12.37 21.17
CA MET A 78 -6.35 -12.30 19.99
C MET A 78 -7.18 -12.06 18.73
N ASN A 79 -8.24 -12.83 18.51
CA ASN A 79 -9.12 -12.68 17.35
C ASN A 79 -9.72 -11.27 17.26
N GLN A 80 -10.22 -10.73 18.38
CA GLN A 80 -10.75 -9.37 18.44
C GLN A 80 -9.68 -8.31 18.18
N CYS A 81 -8.46 -8.52 18.68
CA CYS A 81 -7.37 -7.60 18.41
C CYS A 81 -7.03 -7.56 16.92
N TRP A 82 -6.85 -8.72 16.29
CA TRP A 82 -6.58 -8.82 14.86
C TRP A 82 -7.70 -8.23 14.01
N GLN A 83 -8.96 -8.40 14.42
CA GLN A 83 -10.08 -7.71 13.78
C GLN A 83 -9.93 -6.19 13.81
N ARG A 84 -9.55 -5.60 14.96
CA ARG A 84 -9.32 -4.15 15.06
C ARG A 84 -8.14 -3.71 14.19
N GLN A 85 -7.07 -4.49 14.13
CA GLN A 85 -5.92 -4.20 13.25
C GLN A 85 -6.31 -4.24 11.77
N ALA A 86 -7.15 -5.20 11.35
CA ALA A 86 -7.68 -5.26 10.00
C ALA A 86 -8.59 -4.06 9.67
N GLN A 87 -9.41 -3.62 10.64
CA GLN A 87 -10.23 -2.41 10.50
C GLN A 87 -9.36 -1.15 10.37
N TYR A 88 -8.32 -1.03 11.20
CA TYR A 88 -7.40 0.11 11.17
C TYR A 88 -6.66 0.22 9.83
N SER A 89 -6.03 -0.86 9.36
CA SER A 89 -5.36 -0.89 8.05
C SER A 89 -6.32 -0.56 6.89
N THR A 90 -7.58 -1.02 6.97
CA THR A 90 -8.62 -0.68 5.98
C THR A 90 -8.95 0.82 6.01
N GLN A 91 -9.03 1.43 7.20
CA GLN A 91 -9.24 2.87 7.33
C GLN A 91 -8.08 3.66 6.73
N GLN A 92 -6.84 3.26 6.98
CA GLN A 92 -5.66 3.92 6.40
C GLN A 92 -5.67 3.84 4.86
N LEU A 93 -5.99 2.68 4.29
CA LEU A 93 -6.14 2.52 2.85
C LEU A 93 -7.21 3.46 2.29
N ASN A 94 -8.39 3.51 2.91
CA ASN A 94 -9.49 4.38 2.47
C ASN A 94 -9.14 5.87 2.58
N GLN A 95 -8.40 6.27 3.62
CA GLN A 95 -7.92 7.64 3.77
C GLN A 95 -6.96 8.01 2.63
N LEU A 96 -6.01 7.13 2.29
CA LEU A 96 -5.09 7.37 1.18
C LEU A 96 -5.84 7.45 -0.15
N LEU A 97 -6.77 6.54 -0.42
CA LEU A 97 -7.59 6.57 -1.63
C LEU A 97 -8.41 7.86 -1.75
N THR A 98 -8.96 8.34 -0.63
CA THR A 98 -9.67 9.63 -0.58
C THR A 98 -8.73 10.80 -0.89
N ALA A 99 -7.50 10.78 -0.35
CA ALA A 99 -6.50 11.80 -0.67
C ALA A 99 -6.08 11.74 -2.15
N MET A 100 -5.87 10.55 -2.69
CA MET A 100 -5.56 10.35 -4.11
C MET A 100 -6.70 10.86 -4.99
N GLN A 101 -7.97 10.63 -4.64
CA GLN A 101 -9.11 11.18 -5.37
C GLN A 101 -9.04 12.70 -5.51
N GLN A 102 -8.62 13.41 -4.46
CA GLN A 102 -8.48 14.87 -4.50
C GLN A 102 -7.35 15.31 -5.45
N ILE A 103 -6.29 14.52 -5.57
CA ILE A 103 -5.12 14.81 -6.41
C ILE A 103 -5.39 14.48 -7.88
N PHE A 104 -6.01 13.32 -8.14
CA PHE A 104 -6.39 12.86 -9.47
C PHE A 104 -7.75 13.39 -9.93
N GLY A 105 -8.50 14.12 -9.09
CA GLY A 105 -9.85 14.59 -9.40
C GLY A 105 -9.94 15.46 -10.66
N ASN A 106 -8.85 16.15 -11.02
CA ASN A 106 -8.75 16.93 -12.25
C ASN A 106 -8.54 16.05 -13.50
N ASN A 107 -8.19 14.77 -13.34
CA ASN A 107 -8.14 13.76 -14.38
C ASN A 107 -9.12 12.61 -14.05
N HIS A 108 -10.40 12.85 -14.34
CA HIS A 108 -11.50 11.96 -14.00
C HIS A 108 -11.31 10.54 -14.54
N GLU A 109 -10.77 10.39 -15.75
CA GLU A 109 -10.54 9.07 -16.35
C GLU A 109 -9.49 8.26 -15.58
N GLN A 110 -8.36 8.87 -15.22
CA GLN A 110 -7.34 8.21 -14.40
C GLN A 110 -7.87 7.80 -13.03
N TRP A 111 -8.65 8.68 -12.39
CA TRP A 111 -9.30 8.33 -11.12
C TRP A 111 -10.27 7.15 -11.27
N LEU A 112 -11.11 7.13 -12.32
CA LEU A 112 -12.03 6.02 -12.57
C LEU A 112 -11.28 4.70 -12.76
N GLN A 113 -10.19 4.70 -13.52
CA GLN A 113 -9.36 3.51 -13.75
C GLN A 113 -8.72 3.02 -12.43
N LEU A 114 -8.15 3.92 -11.63
CA LEU A 114 -7.58 3.59 -10.33
C LEU A 114 -8.65 3.03 -9.38
N ASN A 115 -9.83 3.64 -9.33
CA ASN A 115 -10.92 3.18 -8.47
C ASN A 115 -11.42 1.78 -8.88
N GLN A 116 -11.53 1.50 -10.18
CA GLN A 116 -11.85 0.15 -10.66
C GLN A 116 -10.77 -0.88 -10.31
N LEU A 117 -9.50 -0.49 -10.38
CA LEU A 117 -8.39 -1.34 -9.98
C LEU A 117 -8.44 -1.66 -8.48
N ASN A 118 -8.69 -0.66 -7.63
CA ASN A 118 -8.84 -0.84 -6.18
C ASN A 118 -9.96 -1.84 -5.87
N HIS A 119 -11.12 -1.70 -6.51
CA HIS A 119 -12.24 -2.61 -6.28
C HIS A 119 -11.91 -4.06 -6.66
N LYS A 120 -11.24 -4.27 -7.80
CA LYS A 120 -10.77 -5.62 -8.21
C LYS A 120 -9.74 -6.18 -7.24
N TRP A 121 -8.84 -5.33 -6.76
CA TRP A 121 -7.84 -5.72 -5.76
C TRP A 121 -8.50 -6.13 -4.44
N GLU A 122 -9.49 -5.39 -3.95
CA GLU A 122 -10.24 -5.74 -2.73
C GLU A 122 -10.93 -7.10 -2.85
N GLN A 123 -11.56 -7.36 -4.00
CA GLN A 123 -12.17 -8.65 -4.30
C GLN A 123 -11.13 -9.77 -4.30
N LEU A 124 -9.97 -9.57 -4.92
CA LEU A 124 -8.89 -10.55 -4.93
C LEU A 124 -8.37 -10.82 -3.51
N ARG A 125 -8.09 -9.76 -2.74
CA ARG A 125 -7.67 -9.84 -1.33
C ARG A 125 -8.66 -10.67 -0.51
N GLU A 126 -9.96 -10.37 -0.64
CA GLU A 126 -11.02 -11.10 0.05
C GLU A 126 -10.98 -12.61 -0.27
N GLN A 127 -10.88 -12.96 -1.55
CA GLN A 127 -10.82 -14.37 -1.97
C GLN A 127 -9.57 -15.07 -1.41
N ILE A 128 -8.41 -14.40 -1.42
CA ILE A 128 -7.17 -14.95 -0.86
C ILE A 128 -7.34 -15.16 0.65
N CYS A 129 -7.83 -14.18 1.39
CA CYS A 129 -7.95 -14.29 2.85
C CYS A 129 -9.00 -15.32 3.28
N LEU A 130 -10.09 -15.49 2.51
CA LEU A 130 -11.05 -16.57 2.73
C LEU A 130 -10.43 -17.94 2.44
N TRP A 131 -9.63 -18.05 1.38
CA TRP A 131 -8.90 -19.29 1.06
C TRP A 131 -7.87 -19.65 2.14
N GLU A 132 -7.06 -18.68 2.58
CA GLU A 132 -6.09 -18.87 3.67
C GLU A 132 -6.79 -19.30 4.96
N LYS A 133 -7.87 -18.60 5.36
CA LYS A 133 -8.72 -18.97 6.49
C LYS A 133 -9.20 -20.42 6.38
N ALA A 134 -9.64 -20.85 5.20
CA ALA A 134 -10.18 -22.19 4.98
C ALA A 134 -9.15 -23.30 5.21
N THR A 135 -7.85 -23.02 5.03
CA THR A 135 -6.77 -23.99 5.35
C THR A 135 -6.70 -24.35 6.84
N PHE A 136 -7.26 -23.51 7.71
CA PHE A 136 -7.35 -23.73 9.16
C PHE A 136 -8.72 -24.30 9.60
N GLY A 137 -9.63 -24.57 8.66
CA GLY A 137 -10.96 -25.13 8.92
C GLY A 137 -11.83 -24.24 9.81
N VAL A 138 -12.56 -24.86 10.75
CA VAL A 138 -13.40 -24.17 11.75
C VAL A 138 -12.68 -23.90 13.08
N GLY A 139 -11.35 -23.94 13.08
CA GLY A 139 -10.55 -23.72 14.28
C GLY A 139 -10.72 -22.33 14.87
N LEU A 140 -10.50 -22.19 16.19
CA LEU A 140 -10.59 -20.92 16.92
C LEU A 140 -9.62 -19.84 16.41
N VAL A 141 -8.59 -20.24 15.65
CA VAL A 141 -7.56 -19.37 15.07
C VAL A 141 -7.96 -18.84 13.69
N ALA A 142 -8.93 -19.47 13.01
CA ALA A 142 -9.32 -19.12 11.64
C ALA A 142 -9.75 -17.64 11.48
N PRO A 143 -10.48 -17.00 12.43
CA PRO A 143 -10.77 -15.56 12.36
C PRO A 143 -9.52 -14.69 12.42
N MET A 144 -8.56 -15.04 13.28
CA MET A 144 -7.28 -14.31 13.38
C MET A 144 -6.48 -14.41 12.07
N VAL A 145 -6.39 -15.59 11.46
CA VAL A 145 -5.71 -15.77 10.16
C VAL A 145 -6.31 -14.87 9.09
N TYR A 146 -7.64 -14.88 8.98
CA TYR A 146 -8.35 -14.03 8.04
C TYR A 146 -8.03 -12.54 8.24
N HIS A 147 -8.12 -12.05 9.48
CA HIS A 147 -7.88 -10.64 9.77
C HIS A 147 -6.41 -10.24 9.60
N ASN A 148 -5.47 -11.11 9.99
CA ASN A 148 -4.05 -10.90 9.72
C ASN A 148 -3.76 -10.82 8.21
N CYS A 149 -4.37 -11.68 7.41
CA CYS A 149 -4.27 -11.63 5.95
C CYS A 149 -4.76 -10.29 5.39
N ILE A 150 -5.92 -9.80 5.85
CA ILE A 150 -6.44 -8.48 5.43
C ILE A 150 -5.46 -7.38 5.77
N THR A 151 -4.93 -7.34 6.99
CA THR A 151 -3.90 -6.36 7.41
C THR A 151 -2.68 -6.43 6.50
N PHE A 152 -2.08 -7.61 6.34
CA PHE A 152 -0.89 -7.78 5.52
C PHE A 152 -1.07 -7.24 4.10
N TYR A 153 -2.16 -7.62 3.42
CA TYR A 153 -2.39 -7.16 2.07
C TYR A 153 -2.73 -5.66 2.00
N ASN A 154 -3.48 -5.13 2.97
CA ASN A 154 -3.74 -3.69 3.06
C ASN A 154 -2.44 -2.90 3.15
N ASP A 155 -1.52 -3.31 4.02
CA ASP A 155 -0.26 -2.62 4.25
C ASP A 155 0.62 -2.65 2.98
N GLN A 156 0.71 -3.80 2.30
CA GLN A 156 1.44 -3.93 1.03
C GLN A 156 0.85 -3.03 -0.08
N TYR A 157 -0.47 -2.99 -0.18
CA TYR A 157 -1.14 -2.20 -1.21
C TYR A 157 -1.07 -0.71 -0.91
N LEU A 158 -1.14 -0.35 0.36
CA LEU A 158 -0.93 1.01 0.84
C LEU A 158 0.47 1.49 0.44
N GLU A 159 1.56 0.74 0.69
CA GLU A 159 2.90 1.09 0.19
C GLU A 159 2.96 1.23 -1.34
N THR A 160 2.28 0.35 -2.09
CA THR A 160 2.22 0.44 -3.55
C THR A 160 1.56 1.75 -4.02
N LEU A 161 0.44 2.14 -3.41
CA LEU A 161 -0.28 3.38 -3.76
C LEU A 161 0.50 4.63 -3.37
N LYS A 162 1.23 4.56 -2.26
CA LYS A 162 2.13 5.61 -1.80
C LYS A 162 3.28 5.85 -2.79
N ASP A 163 3.90 4.80 -3.28
CA ASP A 163 4.95 4.87 -4.31
C ASP A 163 4.42 5.40 -5.64
N LEU A 164 3.21 4.99 -6.03
CA LEU A 164 2.51 5.51 -7.21
C LEU A 164 2.29 7.03 -7.06
N LEU A 165 1.80 7.48 -5.90
CA LEU A 165 1.56 8.88 -5.64
C LEU A 165 2.84 9.70 -5.69
N TYR A 166 3.93 9.19 -5.10
CA TYR A 166 5.25 9.82 -5.16
C TYR A 166 5.74 9.96 -6.61
N THR A 167 5.60 8.92 -7.42
CA THR A 167 6.00 8.93 -8.84
C THR A 167 5.23 9.98 -9.64
N VAL A 168 3.91 10.05 -9.45
CA VAL A 168 3.06 11.06 -10.09
C VAL A 168 3.45 12.47 -9.66
N TYR A 169 3.77 12.66 -8.38
CA TYR A 169 4.23 13.96 -7.88
C TYR A 169 5.57 14.38 -8.49
N GLN A 170 6.58 13.49 -8.51
CA GLN A 170 7.90 13.79 -9.09
C GLN A 170 7.80 14.16 -10.57
N SER A 171 7.09 13.36 -11.37
CA SER A 171 6.90 13.65 -12.80
C SER A 171 6.32 15.05 -13.03
N ARG A 172 5.36 15.50 -12.21
CA ARG A 172 4.78 16.85 -12.34
C ARG A 172 5.77 17.96 -12.01
N LEU A 173 6.73 17.73 -11.10
CA LEU A 173 7.77 18.70 -10.78
C LEU A 173 8.77 18.85 -11.94
N ASP A 174 9.20 17.74 -12.54
CA ASP A 174 10.17 17.76 -13.64
C ASP A 174 9.65 18.54 -14.86
N TRP A 175 8.36 18.46 -15.16
CA TRP A 175 7.74 19.23 -16.26
C TRP A 175 7.73 20.75 -16.05
N ASN A 176 7.81 21.22 -14.80
CA ASN A 176 7.77 22.66 -14.49
C ASN A 176 9.16 23.31 -14.51
N HIS A 177 10.22 22.53 -14.70
CA HIS A 177 11.60 23.01 -14.85
C HIS A 177 12.32 22.27 -16.00
N PRO A 178 11.88 22.46 -17.26
CA PRO A 178 12.71 22.04 -18.39
C PRO A 178 13.98 22.90 -18.39
N ASP A 179 15.14 22.25 -18.37
CA ASP A 179 16.46 22.90 -18.54
C ASP A 179 16.53 23.79 -19.79
#